data_AF-A0A972A9Q1-F1
#
_entry.id   AF-A0A972A9Q1-F1
#
_cell.length_a   1.000
_cell.length_b   1.000
_cell.length_c   1.000
_cell.angle_alpha   90.00
_cell.angle_beta   90.00
_cell.angle_gamma   90.00
#
_symmetry.space_group_name_H-M   'P 1'
#
loop_
_entity.id
_entity.type
_entity.pdbx_description
1 polymer ?
#
loop_
_entity_poly.entity_id
_entity_poly.type
_entity_poly.pdbx_seq_one_letter_code
_entity_poly.pdbx_strand_id
1 'polypeptide(L)'
;MMFKKRKKYEEFESGNEALQDIKGYTFKEFINGRFFSSSSLVKQWPYFVFVVILAFIYINNHYAVEKLLKELVGLNRELQELKYEAITTSSELMQMSRQSEVVSKVNDAGLELEVLKSPPRLLRVEK
;
A
#
# COMPACT_ATOMS: atom_id res chain seq x y z
N MET A 1 11.13 72.64 36.32
CA MET A 1 10.58 71.29 36.58
C MET A 1 9.52 70.97 35.54
N MET A 2 9.66 69.89 34.78
CA MET A 2 8.61 68.86 34.61
C MET A 2 9.02 67.82 33.55
N PHE A 3 9.57 66.73 34.08
CA PHE A 3 9.32 65.33 33.73
C PHE A 3 8.69 65.01 32.35
N LYS A 4 9.58 64.65 31.42
CA LYS A 4 9.63 63.34 30.74
C LYS A 4 8.37 62.47 30.80
N LYS A 5 7.72 62.28 29.65
CA LYS A 5 7.09 61.00 29.27
C LYS A 5 7.78 60.49 28.03
N ARG A 6 8.68 59.51 28.19
CA ARG A 6 9.13 58.69 27.06
C ARG A 6 7.89 57.93 26.57
N LYS A 7 7.49 58.11 25.32
CA LYS A 7 6.54 57.19 24.68
C LYS A 7 7.20 55.81 24.68
N LYS A 8 6.56 54.88 25.40
CA LYS A 8 6.92 53.48 25.52
C LYS A 8 6.97 52.92 24.10
N TYR A 9 8.12 52.35 23.72
CA TYR A 9 8.29 51.68 22.44
C TYR A 9 7.24 50.58 22.31
N GLU A 10 6.59 50.51 21.15
CA GLU A 10 5.73 49.39 20.79
C GLU A 10 6.56 48.12 20.87
N GLU A 11 6.25 47.28 21.85
CA GLU A 11 6.70 45.90 21.86
C GLU A 11 6.18 45.30 20.56
N PHE A 12 7.11 44.94 19.67
CA PHE A 12 6.79 44.14 18.49
C PHE A 12 6.23 42.82 19.02
N GLU A 13 4.90 42.72 19.09
CA GLU A 13 4.23 41.45 19.34
C GLU A 13 4.80 40.44 18.35
N SER A 14 5.33 39.36 18.93
CA SER A 14 5.89 38.24 18.20
C SER A 14 4.92 37.86 17.08
N GLY A 15 5.36 37.97 15.83
CA GLY A 15 4.49 37.84 14.65
C GLY A 15 3.63 36.57 14.63
N ASN A 16 3.96 35.55 15.44
CA ASN A 16 3.16 34.35 15.61
C ASN A 16 1.81 34.57 16.31
N GLU A 17 1.72 35.48 17.29
CA GLU A 17 0.47 35.77 18.02
C GLU A 17 -0.49 36.56 17.13
N ALA A 18 0.01 37.60 16.46
CA ALA A 18 -0.76 38.36 15.47
C ALA A 18 -1.26 37.47 14.31
N LEU A 19 -0.45 36.51 13.84
CA LEU A 19 -0.87 35.55 12.82
C LEU A 19 -1.96 34.58 13.33
N GLN A 20 -1.91 34.22 14.61
CA GLN A 20 -2.90 33.34 15.24
C GLN A 20 -4.24 34.07 15.45
N ASP A 21 -4.19 35.34 15.86
CA ASP A 21 -5.36 36.20 15.98
C ASP A 21 -5.97 36.56 14.62
N ILE A 22 -5.16 36.78 13.59
CA ILE A 22 -5.64 36.99 12.20
C ILE A 22 -6.31 35.71 11.65
N LYS A 23 -5.72 34.52 11.92
CA LYS A 23 -6.34 33.23 11.54
C LYS A 23 -7.63 32.97 12.29
N GLY A 24 -7.65 33.22 13.60
CA GLY A 24 -8.81 33.05 14.46
C GLY A 24 -9.95 34.00 14.11
N TYR A 25 -9.63 35.26 13.81
CA TYR A 25 -10.58 36.26 13.33
C TYR A 25 -11.18 35.80 11.99
N THR A 26 -10.36 35.45 11.00
CA THR A 26 -10.83 35.02 9.67
C THR A 26 -11.77 33.80 9.74
N PHE A 27 -11.44 32.80 10.57
CA PHE A 27 -12.29 31.61 10.73
C PHE A 27 -13.58 31.93 11.52
N LYS A 28 -13.50 32.77 12.57
CA LYS A 28 -14.65 33.20 13.35
C LYS A 28 -15.59 34.08 12.53
N GLU A 29 -15.07 34.91 11.63
CA GLU A 29 -15.85 35.71 10.68
C GLU A 29 -16.55 34.86 9.61
N PHE A 30 -15.89 33.80 9.15
CA PHE A 30 -16.47 32.81 8.24
C PHE A 30 -17.66 32.09 8.89
N ILE A 31 -17.52 31.67 10.16
CA ILE A 31 -18.58 30.99 10.92
C ILE A 31 -19.69 31.94 11.38
N ASN A 32 -19.39 33.21 11.66
CA ASN A 32 -20.36 34.23 12.08
C ASN A 32 -21.36 34.64 10.96
N GLY A 33 -21.37 33.99 9.80
CA GLY A 33 -22.41 34.17 8.79
C GLY A 33 -22.18 35.31 7.79
N ARG A 34 -21.15 36.15 7.99
CA ARG A 34 -20.82 37.24 7.05
C ARG A 34 -20.42 36.72 5.66
N PHE A 35 -19.80 35.54 5.58
CA PHE A 35 -19.45 34.88 4.32
C PHE A 35 -20.70 34.36 3.60
N PHE A 36 -21.58 33.65 4.30
CA PHE A 36 -22.84 33.12 3.76
C PHE A 36 -23.81 34.21 3.26
N SER A 37 -23.75 35.42 3.83
CA SER A 37 -24.57 36.57 3.43
C SER A 37 -24.01 37.35 2.23
N SER A 38 -22.84 37.00 1.69
CA SER A 38 -22.32 37.68 0.50
C SER A 38 -23.16 37.33 -0.73
N SER A 39 -23.55 38.35 -1.49
CA SER A 39 -24.44 38.22 -2.67
C SER A 39 -23.89 37.26 -3.74
N SER A 40 -22.57 37.12 -3.82
CA SER A 40 -21.91 36.17 -4.71
C SER A 40 -22.10 34.72 -4.28
N LEU A 41 -21.92 34.41 -2.99
CA LEU A 41 -22.00 33.03 -2.49
C LEU A 41 -23.42 32.49 -2.43
N VAL A 42 -24.40 33.35 -2.13
CA VAL A 42 -25.82 32.98 -2.22
C VAL A 42 -26.17 32.55 -3.65
N LYS A 43 -25.61 33.21 -4.67
CA LYS A 43 -25.81 32.86 -6.08
C LYS A 43 -25.15 31.52 -6.47
N GLN A 44 -24.09 31.13 -5.77
CA GLN A 44 -23.31 29.91 -6.04
C GLN A 44 -23.68 28.73 -5.11
N TRP A 45 -24.65 28.91 -4.22
CA TRP A 45 -25.12 27.89 -3.28
C TRP A 45 -25.49 26.55 -3.96
N PRO A 46 -26.17 26.51 -5.13
CA PRO A 46 -26.46 25.25 -5.82
C PRO A 46 -25.20 24.48 -6.22
N TYR A 47 -24.12 25.18 -6.57
CA TYR A 47 -22.84 24.57 -6.92
C TYR A 47 -22.14 23.99 -5.69
N PHE A 48 -22.20 24.67 -4.54
CA PHE A 48 -21.66 24.15 -3.29
C PHE A 48 -22.36 22.85 -2.88
N VAL A 49 -23.70 22.83 -2.94
CA VAL A 49 -24.50 21.62 -2.65
C VAL A 49 -24.13 20.49 -3.62
N PHE A 50 -23.93 20.79 -4.91
CA PHE A 50 -23.49 19.81 -5.89
C PHE A 50 -22.13 19.17 -5.51
N VAL A 51 -21.15 19.97 -5.10
CA VAL A 51 -19.84 19.45 -4.64
C VAL A 51 -19.98 18.61 -3.38
N VAL A 52 -20.83 19.01 -2.43
CA VAL A 52 -21.10 18.24 -1.22
C VAL A 52 -21.72 16.87 -1.55
N ILE A 53 -22.66 16.82 -2.50
CA ILE A 53 -23.25 15.56 -2.98
C ILE A 53 -22.18 14.66 -3.61
N LEU A 54 -21.29 15.22 -4.45
CA LEU A 54 -20.17 14.47 -5.01
C LEU A 54 -19.23 13.94 -3.93
N ALA A 55 -18.97 14.71 -2.88
CA ALA A 55 -18.16 14.27 -1.75
C ALA A 55 -18.82 13.09 -1.01
N PHE A 56 -20.15 13.12 -0.81
CA PHE A 56 -20.86 11.98 -0.25
C PHE A 56 -20.77 10.74 -1.13
N ILE A 57 -20.95 10.88 -2.45
CA ILE A 57 -20.82 9.75 -3.39
C ILE A 57 -19.39 9.19 -3.33
N TYR A 58 -18.38 10.05 -3.26
CA TYR A 58 -16.98 9.65 -3.15
C TYR A 58 -16.70 8.86 -1.87
N ILE A 59 -17.15 9.35 -0.71
CA ILE A 59 -16.99 8.67 0.58
C ILE A 59 -17.69 7.30 0.55
N ASN A 60 -18.89 7.23 -0.01
CA ASN A 60 -19.60 5.95 -0.16
C ASN A 60 -18.84 4.98 -1.07
N ASN A 61 -18.23 5.45 -2.15
CA ASN A 61 -17.43 4.61 -3.04
C ASN A 61 -16.13 4.13 -2.38
N HIS A 62 -15.54 4.93 -1.49
CA HIS A 62 -14.28 4.62 -0.82
C HIS A 62 -14.32 3.30 -0.04
N TYR A 63 -15.37 3.04 0.74
CA TYR A 63 -15.48 1.80 1.53
C TYR A 63 -15.52 0.52 0.68
N ALA A 64 -16.11 0.59 -0.52
CA ALA A 64 -16.12 -0.54 -1.44
C ALA A 64 -14.71 -0.85 -1.95
N VAL A 65 -13.94 0.20 -2.27
CA VAL A 65 -12.55 0.08 -2.71
C VAL A 65 -11.66 -0.49 -1.60
N GLU A 66 -11.81 -0.03 -0.36
CA GLU A 66 -11.06 -0.57 0.77
C GLU A 66 -11.28 -2.07 0.99
N LYS A 67 -12.53 -2.53 0.85
CA LYS A 67 -12.86 -3.96 0.98
C LYS A 67 -12.21 -4.77 -0.15
N LEU A 68 -12.32 -4.30 -1.39
CA LEU A 68 -11.71 -4.96 -2.55
C LEU A 68 -10.19 -5.02 -2.44
N LEU A 69 -9.56 -3.96 -1.93
CA LEU A 69 -8.11 -3.95 -1.70
C LEU A 69 -7.67 -5.02 -0.70
N LYS A 70 -8.40 -5.18 0.41
CA LYS A 70 -8.09 -6.23 1.41
C LYS A 70 -8.24 -7.62 0.83
N GLU A 71 -9.30 -7.86 0.06
CA GLU A 71 -9.54 -9.14 -0.60
C GLU A 71 -8.45 -9.46 -1.63
N LEU A 72 -8.06 -8.47 -2.45
CA LEU A 72 -6.97 -8.62 -3.41
C LEU A 72 -5.65 -8.97 -2.75
N VAL A 73 -5.32 -8.32 -1.62
CA VAL A 73 -4.11 -8.63 -0.86
C VAL A 73 -4.15 -10.06 -0.32
N GLY A 74 -5.29 -10.50 0.21
CA GLY A 74 -5.47 -11.88 0.67
C GLY A 74 -5.29 -12.89 -0.47
N LEU A 75 -5.98 -12.69 -1.58
CA LEU A 75 -5.92 -13.58 -2.74
C LEU A 75 -4.51 -13.63 -3.35
N ASN A 76 -3.81 -12.51 -3.42
CA ASN A 76 -2.43 -12.47 -3.93
C ASN A 76 -1.47 -13.21 -2.99
N ARG A 77 -1.69 -13.14 -1.67
CA ARG A 77 -0.93 -13.90 -0.70
C ARG A 77 -1.12 -15.41 -0.89
N GLU A 78 -2.35 -15.87 -1.05
CA GLU A 78 -2.65 -17.28 -1.32
C GLU A 78 -1.99 -17.77 -2.62
N LEU A 79 -2.02 -16.96 -3.68
CA LEU A 79 -1.31 -17.26 -4.93
C LEU A 79 0.21 -17.36 -4.75
N GLN A 80 0.81 -16.50 -3.93
CA GLN A 80 2.24 -16.58 -3.63
C GLN A 80 2.56 -17.85 -2.84
N GLU A 81 1.79 -18.16 -1.80
CA GLU A 81 1.97 -19.36 -0.97
C GLU A 81 1.88 -20.62 -1.84
N LEU A 82 0.87 -20.73 -2.71
CA LEU A 82 0.72 -21.85 -3.63
C LEU A 82 1.91 -21.96 -4.61
N LYS A 83 2.42 -20.83 -5.11
CA LYS A 83 3.60 -20.80 -5.96
C LYS A 83 4.85 -21.30 -5.22
N TYR A 84 5.03 -20.88 -3.97
CA TYR A 84 6.15 -21.35 -3.14
C TYR A 84 6.04 -22.85 -2.84
N GLU A 85 4.84 -23.36 -2.57
CA GLU A 85 4.59 -24.78 -2.37
C GLU A 85 4.94 -25.58 -3.63
N ALA A 86 4.50 -25.13 -4.81
CA ALA A 86 4.81 -25.78 -6.08
C ALA A 86 6.33 -25.81 -6.35
N ILE A 87 7.03 -24.69 -6.10
CA ILE A 87 8.49 -24.61 -6.25
C ILE A 87 9.18 -25.56 -5.28
N THR A 88 8.76 -25.57 -4.01
CA THR A 88 9.34 -26.42 -2.96
C THR A 88 9.14 -27.90 -3.30
N THR A 89 7.92 -28.29 -3.64
CA THR A 89 7.57 -29.67 -4.03
C THR A 89 8.37 -30.10 -5.26
N SER A 90 8.47 -29.24 -6.28
CA SER A 90 9.29 -29.54 -7.46
C SER A 90 10.78 -29.65 -7.11
N SER A 91 11.28 -28.84 -6.19
CA SER A 91 12.67 -28.89 -5.72
C SER A 91 12.96 -30.17 -4.96
N GLU A 92 12.04 -30.63 -4.11
CA GLU A 92 12.14 -31.90 -3.39
C GLU A 92 12.17 -33.08 -4.38
N LEU A 93 11.28 -33.09 -5.37
CA LEU A 93 11.29 -34.09 -6.44
C LEU A 93 12.59 -34.07 -7.23
N MET A 94 13.12 -32.89 -7.55
CA MET A 94 14.39 -32.74 -8.25
C MET A 94 15.57 -33.25 -7.41
N GLN A 95 15.57 -32.97 -6.11
CA GLN A 95 16.59 -33.46 -5.18
C GLN A 95 16.54 -34.99 -5.06
N MET A 96 15.34 -35.57 -4.90
CA MET A 96 15.16 -37.02 -4.83
C MET A 96 15.52 -37.73 -6.14
N SER A 97 15.25 -37.08 -7.28
CA SER A 97 15.54 -37.61 -8.62
C SER A 97 16.98 -37.34 -9.06
N ARG A 98 17.79 -36.62 -8.26
CA ARG A 98 19.18 -36.33 -8.57
C ARG A 98 19.95 -37.64 -8.67
N GLN A 99 20.72 -37.83 -9.73
CA GLN A 99 21.44 -39.09 -9.99
C GLN A 99 22.29 -39.55 -8.79
N SER A 100 22.99 -38.64 -8.12
CA SER A 100 23.78 -38.98 -6.94
C SER A 100 22.93 -39.49 -5.77
N GLU A 101 21.72 -38.96 -5.60
CA GLU A 101 20.78 -39.33 -4.54
C GLU A 101 20.17 -40.70 -4.83
N VAL A 102 19.81 -40.94 -6.09
CA VAL A 102 19.33 -42.25 -6.56
C VAL A 102 20.41 -43.31 -6.38
N VAL A 103 21.66 -43.02 -6.75
CA VAL A 103 22.80 -43.94 -6.54
C VAL A 103 23.02 -44.23 -5.05
N SER A 104 22.95 -43.21 -4.19
CA SER A 104 23.04 -43.42 -2.73
C SER A 104 21.94 -44.33 -2.23
N LYS A 105 20.67 -44.06 -2.58
CA LYS A 105 19.52 -44.89 -2.16
C LYS A 105 19.60 -46.33 -2.68
N VAL A 106 20.12 -46.53 -3.88
CA VAL A 106 20.33 -47.87 -4.48
C VAL A 106 21.41 -48.65 -3.71
N ASN A 107 22.52 -48.00 -3.36
CA ASN A 107 23.57 -48.61 -2.55
C ASN A 107 23.08 -48.93 -1.13
N ASP A 108 22.35 -48.01 -0.49
CA ASP A 108 21.77 -48.19 0.85
C ASP A 108 20.75 -49.34 0.88
N ALA A 109 20.03 -49.55 -0.23
CA ALA A 109 19.08 -50.65 -0.39
C ALA A 109 19.75 -52.00 -0.71
N GLY A 110 21.09 -52.05 -0.84
CA GLY A 110 21.83 -53.27 -1.16
C GLY A 110 21.57 -53.82 -2.57
N LEU A 111 21.06 -52.98 -3.47
CA LEU A 111 20.83 -53.34 -4.86
C LEU A 111 22.16 -53.26 -5.60
N GLU A 112 22.65 -54.35 -6.17
CA GLU A 112 23.90 -54.44 -6.97
C GLU A 112 23.77 -53.75 -8.36
N LEU A 113 23.20 -52.55 -8.39
CA LEU A 113 22.95 -51.78 -9.61
C LEU A 113 24.03 -50.72 -9.77
N GLU A 114 24.92 -50.92 -10.74
CA GLU A 114 25.94 -49.93 -11.10
C GLU A 114 25.45 -48.97 -12.19
N VAL A 115 25.91 -47.72 -12.13
CA VAL A 115 25.61 -46.72 -13.16
C VAL A 115 26.28 -47.13 -14.47
N LEU A 116 25.51 -47.18 -15.56
CA LEU A 116 26.02 -47.48 -16.90
C LEU A 116 27.03 -46.42 -17.34
N LYS A 117 28.33 -46.77 -17.36
CA LYS A 117 29.43 -45.91 -17.82
C LYS A 117 29.58 -45.86 -19.35
N SER A 118 28.91 -46.76 -20.06
CA SER A 118 28.95 -46.89 -21.51
C SER A 118 27.54 -46.86 -22.11
N PRO A 119 27.36 -46.28 -23.31
CA PRO A 119 26.04 -46.18 -23.95
C PRO A 119 25.43 -47.57 -24.22
N PRO A 120 24.09 -47.71 -24.14
CA PRO A 120 23.40 -48.99 -24.32
C PRO A 120 23.56 -49.52 -25.74
N ARG A 121 23.74 -50.86 -25.88
CA ARG A 121 23.89 -51.53 -27.17
C ARG A 121 22.53 -51.76 -27.81
N LEU A 122 22.39 -51.39 -29.07
CA LEU A 122 21.21 -51.71 -29.88
C LEU A 122 21.26 -53.19 -30.26
N LEU A 123 20.34 -53.98 -29.72
CA LEU A 123 20.12 -55.36 -30.18
C LEU A 123 19.28 -55.31 -31.46
N ARG A 124 19.91 -55.45 -32.63
CA ARG A 124 19.19 -55.79 -33.86
C ARG A 124 19.02 -57.30 -33.90
N VAL A 125 17.78 -57.75 -33.86
CA VAL A 125 17.44 -59.14 -34.14
C VAL A 125 17.45 -59.28 -35.66
N GLU A 126 18.40 -60.05 -36.20
CA GLU A 126 18.32 -60.48 -37.60
C GLU A 126 17.13 -61.44 -37.74
N LYS A 127 16.35 -61.21 -38.79
CA LYS A 127 15.04 -61.81 -39.03
C LYS A 127 15.17 -63.16 -39.71
#